data_AF-A0A8T0CGD7-F1
#
_entry.id   AF-A0A8T0CGD7-F1
#
_cell.length_a   1.000
_cell.length_b   1.000
_cell.length_c   1.000
_cell.angle_alpha   90.00
_cell.angle_beta   90.00
_cell.angle_gamma   90.00
#
_symmetry.space_group_name_H-M   'P 1'
#
loop_
_entity.id
_entity.type
_entity.pdbx_description
1 polymer ?
#
loop_
_entity_poly.entity_id
_entity_poly.type
_entity_poly.pdbx_seq_one_letter_code
_entity_poly.pdbx_strand_id
1 'polypeptide(L)' 'MKVALRWTFEQGACVIVKSFNKERMKENLKILEWELSQEDSDKIKLQIPQRRGCPGDMYVSEDGPYKSLDELWDGDA' A
#
# COMPACT_ATOMS: atom_id res chain seq x y z
N MET A 1 10.72 2.54 4.64
CA MET A 1 10.39 1.61 3.53
C MET A 1 10.28 0.18 4.02
N LYS A 2 11.35 -0.42 4.56
CA LYS A 2 11.41 -1.85 4.96
C LYS A 2 10.25 -2.33 5.83
N VAL A 3 9.89 -1.57 6.88
CA VAL A 3 8.76 -1.89 7.77
C VAL A 3 7.43 -1.94 7.02
N ALA A 4 7.15 -0.96 6.17
CA ALA A 4 5.91 -0.94 5.38
C ALA A 4 5.85 -2.13 4.39
N LEU A 5 6.97 -2.43 3.70
CA LEU A 5 7.04 -3.58 2.79
C LEU A 5 6.85 -4.91 3.54
N ARG A 6 7.49 -5.06 4.71
CA ARG A 6 7.34 -6.26 5.55
C ARG A 6 5.90 -6.42 6.03
N TRP A 7 5.29 -5.34 6.53
CA TRP A 7 3.90 -5.36 6.98
C TRP A 7 2.94 -5.79 5.86
N THR A 8 3.07 -5.19 4.66
CA THR A 8 2.23 -5.56 3.50
C THR A 8 2.44 -7.03 3.10
N PHE A 9 3.68 -7.51 3.14
CA PHE A 9 3.99 -8.92 2.88
C PHE A 9 3.34 -9.86 3.91
N GLU A 10 3.37 -9.53 5.20
CA GLU A 10 2.72 -10.30 6.27
C GLU A 10 1.19 -10.29 6.21
N GLN A 11 0.58 -9.27 5.58
CA GLN A 11 -0.87 -9.29 5.29
C GLN A 11 -1.23 -10.25 4.13
N GLY A 12 -0.26 -10.97 3.56
CA GLY A 12 -0.46 -11.95 2.49
C GLY A 12 -0.45 -11.37 1.07
N ALA A 13 -0.10 -10.09 0.92
CA ALA A 13 -0.03 -9.43 -0.38
C ALA A 13 1.36 -9.57 -1.02
N CYS A 14 1.41 -9.71 -2.35
CA CYS A 14 2.65 -9.60 -3.11
C CYS A 14 3.05 -8.12 -3.24
N VAL A 15 4.31 -7.79 -2.96
CA VAL A 15 4.79 -6.42 -2.88
C VAL A 15 5.66 -6.09 -4.09
N ILE A 16 5.23 -5.11 -4.90
CA ILE A 16 6.00 -4.60 -6.03
C ILE A 16 6.60 -3.25 -5.64
N VAL A 17 7.92 -3.22 -5.42
CA VAL A 17 8.64 -2.01 -5.00
C VAL A 17 9.57 -1.49 -6.10
N LYS A 18 9.44 -0.19 -6.40
CA LYS A 18 10.25 0.49 -7.42
C LYS A 18 11.35 1.33 -6.79
N SER A 19 12.59 1.16 -7.26
CA SER A 19 13.71 2.06 -6.94
C SER A 19 14.73 2.07 -8.09
N PHE A 20 15.39 3.20 -8.30
CA PHE A 20 16.56 3.30 -9.20
C PHE A 20 17.88 3.22 -8.43
N ASN A 21 17.84 3.20 -7.10
CA ASN A 21 19.03 3.08 -6.26
C ASN A 21 19.32 1.59 -6.00
N LYS A 22 20.48 1.12 -6.45
CA LYS A 22 20.88 -0.30 -6.35
C LYS A 22 20.94 -0.81 -4.91
N GLU A 23 21.45 -0.02 -3.98
CA GLU A 23 21.52 -0.42 -2.58
C GLU A 23 20.13 -0.50 -1.96
N ARG A 24 19.23 0.44 -2.29
CA ARG A 24 17.82 0.34 -1.86
C ARG A 24 17.12 -0.89 -2.43
N MET A 25 17.38 -1.27 -3.68
CA MET A 25 16.80 -2.49 -4.25
C MET A 25 17.22 -3.74 -3.47
N LYS A 26 18.53 -3.88 -3.17
CA LYS A 26 19.03 -4.99 -2.34
C LYS A 26 18.41 -4.97 -0.94
N GLU A 27 18.36 -3.80 -0.33
CA GLU A 27 17.81 -3.61 1.02
C GLU A 27 16.31 -3.94 1.12
N ASN A 28 15.53 -3.66 0.07
CA ASN A 28 14.11 -3.98 0.03
C ASN A 28 13.85 -5.49 -0.02
N LEU A 29 14.78 -6.30 -0.55
CA LEU A 29 14.66 -7.76 -0.58
C LEU A 29 14.89 -8.40 0.81
N LYS A 30 15.62 -7.73 1.69
CA LYS A 30 15.94 -8.22 3.04
C LYS A 30 14.76 -8.29 3.99
N ILE A 31 13.56 -7.87 3.57
CA ILE A 31 12.33 -7.99 4.37
C ILE A 31 11.92 -9.46 4.62
N LEU A 32 12.49 -10.40 3.86
CA LEU A 32 12.23 -11.82 4.02
C LEU A 32 13.05 -12.45 5.16
N GLU A 33 14.08 -11.75 5.65
CA GLU A 33 15.02 -12.25 6.65
C GLU A 33 14.56 -12.02 8.10
N TRP A 34 13.48 -11.27 8.31
CA TRP A 34 12.97 -10.91 9.63
C TRP A 34 11.45 -10.70 9.58
N GLU A 35 10.82 -10.66 10.75
CA GLU A 35 9.37 -10.47 10.91
C GLU A 35 9.05 -9.35 11.91
N LEU A 36 7.87 -8.76 11.79
CA LEU A 36 7.41 -7.78 12.78
C LEU A 36 7.00 -8.49 14.06
N SER A 37 7.20 -7.81 15.19
CA SER A 37 6.60 -8.26 16.44
C SER A 37 5.07 -8.17 16.35
N GLN A 38 4.38 -9.00 17.11
CA GLN A 38 2.91 -8.92 17.19
C GLN A 38 2.46 -7.54 17.68
N GLU A 39 3.17 -6.97 18.65
CA GLU A 39 2.88 -5.64 19.19
C GLU A 39 2.98 -4.55 18.11
N ASP A 40 4.03 -4.56 17.29
CA ASP A 40 4.18 -3.59 16.20
C ASP A 40 3.13 -3.78 15.11
N SER A 41 2.81 -5.04 14.79
CA SER A 41 1.75 -5.38 13.85
C SER A 41 0.38 -4.86 14.31
N ASP A 42 0.07 -5.03 15.59
CA ASP A 42 -1.16 -4.55 16.20
C ASP A 42 -1.22 -3.01 16.22
N LYS A 43 -0.10 -2.34 16.55
CA LYS A 43 0.00 -0.88 16.50
C LYS A 43 -0.29 -0.35 15.08
N ILE A 44 0.33 -0.95 14.06
CA ILE A 44 0.12 -0.55 12.67
C ILE A 44 -1.36 -0.73 12.28
N LYS A 45 -1.93 -1.90 12.59
CA LYS A 45 -3.31 -2.23 12.24
C LYS A 45 -4.34 -1.33 12.92
N LEU A 46 -4.13 -0.98 14.19
CA LEU A 46 -5.11 -0.25 14.99
C LEU A 46 -4.96 1.27 14.92
N GLN A 47 -3.74 1.78 14.76
CA GLN A 47 -3.46 3.21 14.91
C GLN A 47 -3.30 3.95 13.59
N ILE A 48 -3.05 3.26 12.48
CA ILE A 48 -2.88 3.92 11.18
C ILE A 48 -4.23 4.03 10.46
N PRO A 49 -4.74 5.25 10.21
CA PRO A 49 -5.97 5.43 9.47
C PRO A 49 -5.79 4.95 8.02
N GLN A 50 -6.73 4.13 7.55
CA GLN A 50 -6.72 3.60 6.20
C GLN A 50 -7.17 4.66 5.20
N ARG A 51 -6.42 4.79 4.10
CA ARG A 51 -6.72 5.69 2.98
C ARG A 51 -6.19 5.10 1.69
N ARG A 52 -6.89 5.36 0.58
CA ARG A 52 -6.43 4.97 -0.76
C ARG A 52 -5.28 5.88 -1.20
N GLY A 53 -4.12 5.29 -1.49
CA GLY A 53 -2.92 6.04 -1.90
C GLY A 53 -3.00 6.63 -3.32
N CYS A 54 -3.77 6.01 -4.21
CA CYS A 54 -4.08 6.51 -5.54
C CYS A 54 -5.60 6.47 -5.73
N PRO A 55 -6.30 7.58 -5.48
CA PRO A 55 -7.76 7.64 -5.62
C PRO A 55 -8.23 7.45 -7.06
N GLY A 56 -7.41 7.74 -8.07
CA GLY A 56 -7.80 7.60 -9.46
C GLY A 56 -8.68 8.73 -9.97
N ASP A 57 -8.54 9.93 -9.38
CA ASP A 57 -9.20 11.18 -9.81
C ASP A 57 -9.02 11.45 -11.31
N MET A 58 -7.86 11.06 -11.87
CA MET A 58 -7.56 11.11 -13.30
C MET A 58 -8.53 10.31 -14.21
N TYR A 59 -9.30 9.38 -13.66
CA TYR A 59 -10.30 8.57 -14.39
C TYR A 59 -11.73 9.07 -14.21
N VAL A 60 -11.93 10.15 -13.42
CA VAL A 60 -13.24 10.72 -13.12
C VAL A 60 -13.45 11.98 -13.94
N SER A 61 -14.56 12.06 -14.67
CA SER A 61 -14.94 13.29 -15.39
C SER A 61 -16.43 13.33 -15.70
N GLU A 62 -16.96 14.54 -15.93
CA GLU A 62 -18.37 14.74 -16.28
C GLU A 62 -18.78 14.05 -17.57
N ASP A 63 -17.88 13.87 -18.52
CA ASP A 63 -18.12 13.17 -19.79
C ASP A 63 -17.65 11.70 -19.77
N GLY A 64 -16.97 11.27 -18.70
CA GLY A 64 -16.35 9.96 -18.56
C GLY A 64 -17.30 8.88 -18.05
N PRO A 65 -16.85 7.61 -18.01
CA PRO A 65 -17.67 6.50 -17.51
C PRO A 65 -17.97 6.59 -16.00
N TYR A 66 -17.14 7.30 -15.23
CA TYR A 66 -17.31 7.51 -13.79
C TYR A 66 -17.41 9.00 -13.48
N LYS A 67 -18.46 9.42 -12.77
CA LYS A 67 -18.73 10.82 -12.41
C LYS A 67 -18.20 11.19 -11.02
N SER A 68 -17.84 10.21 -10.20
CA SER A 68 -17.29 10.40 -8.87
C SER A 68 -16.30 9.28 -8.51
N LEU A 69 -15.53 9.49 -7.43
CA LEU A 69 -14.69 8.44 -6.86
C LEU A 69 -15.51 7.29 -6.27
N ASP A 70 -16.69 7.57 -5.74
CA ASP A 70 -17.60 6.55 -5.21
C ASP A 70 -18.08 5.63 -6.34
N GLU A 71 -18.41 6.17 -7.50
CA GLU A 71 -18.76 5.36 -8.68
C GLU A 71 -17.56 4.57 -9.22
N LEU A 72 -16.36 5.13 -9.17
CA LEU A 72 -15.13 4.45 -9.61
C LEU A 72 -14.79 3.25 -8.72
N TRP A 73 -15.07 3.35 -7.42
CA TRP A 73 -14.71 2.34 -6.42
C TRP A 73 -15.91 1.58 -5.83
N ASP A 74 -17.07 1.65 -6.47
CA ASP A 74 -18.31 0.98 -6.02
C ASP A 74 -18.68 1.27 -4.54
N GLY A 75 -18.37 2.47 -4.06
CA GLY A 75 -18.62 2.90 -2.68
C GLY A 75 -17.52 2.53 -1.66
N ASP A 76 -16.45 1.85 -2.07
CA ASP A 76 -15.26 1.58 -1.26
C ASP A 76 -14.22 2.73 -1.32
N ALA A 77 -14.69 3.98 -1.47
CA ALA A 77 -13.84 5.16 -1.64
C ALA A 77 -13.02 5.53 -0.39
#